data_AF-A0A535MSX6-F1
#
_entry.id   AF-A0A535MSX6-F1
#
_cell.length_a   1.000
_cell.length_b   1.000
_cell.length_c   1.000
_cell.angle_alpha   90.00
_cell.angle_beta   90.00
_cell.angle_gamma   90.00
#
_symmetry.space_group_name_H-M   'P 1'
#
loop_
_entity.id
_entity.type
_entity.pdbx_description
1 polymer ?
#
loop_
_entity_poly.entity_id
_entity_poly.type
_entity_poly.pdbx_seq_one_letter_code
_entity_poly.pdbx_strand_id
1 'polypeptide(L)'
;MRAELALGARNAVRTCLNIGGRDRVCIVRDRPRAEIADAIEEEARATGATVRAWTIEDKVQRPATTIPRVFADEIMAFRPTASFFIATGLKGEIGFRLPLLRLLADELRCRHGHMIGIN
;
A
#
# COMPACT_ATOMS: atom_id res chain seq x y z
N MET A 1 0.52 16.55 -7.50
CA MET A 1 1.02 15.47 -8.37
C MET A 1 2.00 15.93 -9.45
N ARG A 2 3.14 15.24 -9.66
CA ARG A 2 3.93 15.35 -10.91
C ARG A 2 3.10 14.77 -12.06
N ALA A 3 2.99 15.48 -13.18
CA ALA A 3 2.16 15.04 -14.32
C ALA A 3 2.52 13.63 -14.84
N GLU A 4 3.79 13.26 -14.74
CA GLU A 4 4.33 11.97 -15.22
C GLU A 4 3.78 10.77 -14.43
N LEU A 5 3.52 10.92 -13.12
CA LEU A 5 2.99 9.84 -12.27
C LEU A 5 1.47 9.71 -12.34
N ALA A 6 0.78 10.75 -12.82
CA ALA A 6 -0.67 10.84 -12.82
C ALA A 6 -1.36 9.72 -13.60
N LEU A 7 -0.84 9.39 -14.78
CA LEU A 7 -1.43 8.35 -15.62
C LEU A 7 -1.28 6.96 -14.98
N GLY A 8 -0.11 6.68 -14.42
CA GLY A 8 0.16 5.44 -13.70
C GLY A 8 -0.75 5.28 -12.47
N ALA A 9 -0.86 6.35 -11.67
CA ALA A 9 -1.73 6.37 -10.50
C ALA A 9 -3.20 6.15 -10.87
N ARG A 10 -3.70 6.88 -11.88
CA ARG A 10 -5.07 6.73 -12.39
C ARG A 10 -5.35 5.30 -12.85
N ASN A 11 -4.43 4.69 -13.59
CA ASN A 11 -4.61 3.32 -14.06
C ASN A 11 -4.62 2.33 -12.89
N ALA A 12 -3.67 2.43 -11.96
CA ALA A 12 -3.60 1.54 -10.81
C ALA A 12 -4.86 1.64 -9.93
N VAL A 13 -5.32 2.86 -9.66
CA VAL A 13 -6.48 3.13 -8.79
C VAL A 13 -7.80 2.80 -9.48
N ARG A 14 -8.07 3.35 -10.67
CA ARG A 14 -9.40 3.26 -11.28
C ARG A 14 -9.58 2.03 -12.16
N THR A 15 -8.52 1.58 -12.82
CA THR A 15 -8.61 0.47 -13.77
C THR A 15 -8.22 -0.85 -13.12
N CYS A 16 -7.02 -0.93 -12.54
CA CYS A 16 -6.49 -2.19 -12.03
C CYS A 16 -7.21 -2.65 -10.77
N LEU A 17 -7.38 -1.75 -9.79
CA LEU A 17 -8.00 -2.09 -8.51
C LEU A 17 -9.46 -1.63 -8.42
N ASN A 18 -9.94 -0.83 -9.38
CA ASN A 18 -11.32 -0.31 -9.43
C ASN A 18 -11.78 0.29 -8.09
N ILE A 19 -10.95 1.19 -7.55
CA ILE A 19 -11.24 1.88 -6.29
C ILE A 19 -12.41 2.85 -6.50
N GLY A 20 -13.37 2.83 -5.57
CA GLY A 20 -14.49 3.77 -5.52
C GLY A 20 -14.75 4.32 -4.11
N GLY A 21 -15.72 5.22 -3.98
CA GLY A 21 -15.98 5.93 -2.71
C GLY A 21 -16.40 5.08 -1.52
N ARG A 22 -16.73 3.79 -1.72
CA ARG A 22 -17.02 2.84 -0.64
C ARG A 22 -15.77 2.13 -0.10
N ASP A 23 -14.62 2.32 -0.75
CA ASP A 23 -13.41 1.63 -0.38
C ASP A 23 -12.69 2.26 0.82
N ARG A 24 -12.06 1.38 1.59
CA ARG A 24 -11.04 1.74 2.58
C ARG A 24 -9.70 1.27 2.04
N VAL A 25 -8.85 2.20 1.62
CA VAL A 25 -7.58 1.92 0.94
C VAL A 25 -6.44 1.99 1.93
N CYS A 26 -5.72 0.88 2.07
CA CYS A 26 -4.48 0.79 2.85
C CYS A 26 -3.26 0.91 1.93
N ILE A 27 -2.46 1.95 2.11
CA ILE A 27 -1.20 2.13 1.37
C ILE A 27 -0.06 1.83 2.32
N VAL A 28 0.77 0.83 1.97
CA VAL A 28 2.03 0.56 2.68
C VAL A 28 3.16 0.97 1.76
N ARG A 29 3.98 1.91 2.21
CA ARG A 29 5.05 2.51 1.40
C ARG A 29 6.40 2.49 2.09
N ASP A 30 7.46 2.64 1.32
CA ASP A 30 8.75 3.04 1.85
C ASP A 30 9.08 4.51 1.56
N ARG A 31 10.09 5.06 2.23
CA ARG A 31 10.51 6.45 1.99
C ARG A 31 11.00 6.70 0.55
N PRO A 32 11.83 5.83 -0.06
CA PRO A 32 12.27 6.03 -1.45
C PRO A 32 11.15 6.10 -2.49
N ARG A 33 10.00 5.43 -2.26
CA ARG A 33 8.84 5.45 -3.17
C ARG A 33 7.72 6.37 -2.72
N ALA A 34 8.00 7.33 -1.84
CA ALA A 34 7.00 8.25 -1.33
C ALA A 34 6.27 9.00 -2.45
N GLU A 35 6.97 9.52 -3.49
CA GLU A 35 6.32 10.27 -4.57
C GLU A 35 5.29 9.43 -5.37
N ILE A 36 5.58 8.14 -5.62
CA ILE A 36 4.65 7.22 -6.29
C ILE A 36 3.46 6.91 -5.37
N ALA A 37 3.74 6.66 -4.09
CA ALA A 37 2.70 6.39 -3.10
C ALA A 37 1.78 7.61 -2.90
N ASP A 38 2.32 8.83 -2.90
CA ASP A 38 1.57 10.09 -2.81
C ASP A 38 0.64 10.25 -4.02
N ALA A 39 1.11 9.94 -5.23
CA ALA A 39 0.27 9.99 -6.43
C ALA A 39 -0.88 8.98 -6.36
N ILE A 40 -0.63 7.76 -5.88
CA ILE A 40 -1.67 6.74 -5.64
C ILE A 40 -2.65 7.19 -4.55
N GLU A 41 -2.15 7.79 -3.47
CA GLU A 41 -2.98 8.30 -2.37
C GLU A 41 -3.89 9.44 -2.83
N GLU A 42 -3.34 10.43 -3.55
CA GLU A 42 -4.08 11.57 -4.11
C GLU A 42 -5.21 11.08 -5.03
N GLU A 43 -4.89 10.17 -5.96
CA GLU A 43 -5.86 9.62 -6.91
C GLU A 43 -6.91 8.74 -6.22
N ALA A 44 -6.53 7.92 -5.23
CA ALA A 44 -7.46 7.12 -4.45
C ALA A 44 -8.43 8.00 -3.65
N ARG A 45 -7.95 9.07 -3.01
CA ARG A 45 -8.79 10.06 -2.32
C ARG A 45 -9.74 10.76 -3.29
N ALA A 46 -9.30 11.05 -4.52
CA ALA A 46 -10.15 11.64 -5.56
C ALA A 46 -11.28 10.72 -6.05
N THR A 47 -11.31 9.43 -5.67
CA THR A 47 -12.47 8.55 -5.89
C THR A 47 -13.55 8.67 -4.81
N GLY A 48 -13.27 9.43 -3.73
CA GLY A 48 -14.09 9.50 -2.51
C GLY A 48 -13.77 8.41 -1.49
N ALA A 49 -12.77 7.56 -1.74
CA ALA A 49 -12.39 6.48 -0.83
C ALA A 49 -11.80 7.03 0.48
N THR A 50 -11.94 6.25 1.55
CA THR A 50 -11.20 6.51 2.80
C THR A 50 -9.81 5.93 2.66
N VAL A 51 -8.76 6.76 2.75
CA VAL A 51 -7.38 6.32 2.52
C VAL A 51 -6.53 6.51 3.77
N ARG A 52 -5.71 5.50 4.10
CA ARG A 52 -4.64 5.60 5.10
C ARG A 52 -3.33 5.05 4.54
N ALA A 53 -2.25 5.75 4.80
CA ALA A 53 -0.90 5.37 4.40
C ALA A 53 -0.01 5.09 5.62
N TRP A 54 0.83 4.08 5.51
CA TRP A 54 1.85 3.72 6.50
C TRP A 54 3.20 3.63 5.83
N THR A 55 4.20 4.30 6.41
CA THR A 55 5.60 4.19 5.99
C THR A 55 6.27 3.07 6.79
N ILE A 56 6.89 2.11 6.11
CA ILE A 56 7.53 0.94 6.74
C ILE A 56 8.58 1.39 7.76
N GLU A 57 9.42 2.36 7.39
CA GLU A 57 10.52 2.87 8.23
C GLU A 57 10.05 3.61 9.50
N ASP A 58 8.76 3.93 9.62
CA ASP A 58 8.19 4.51 10.85
C ASP A 58 7.76 3.41 11.84
N LYS A 59 7.68 2.16 11.39
CA LYS A 59 7.25 0.99 12.18
C LYS A 59 8.38 0.01 12.45
N VAL A 60 9.34 -0.11 11.54
CA VAL A 60 10.45 -1.06 11.62
C VAL A 60 11.64 -0.60 10.78
N GLN A 61 12.86 -0.83 11.26
CA GLN A 61 14.05 -0.61 10.44
C GLN A 61 14.12 -1.62 9.29
N ARG A 62 14.65 -1.18 8.15
CA ARG A 62 14.77 -2.01 6.95
C ARG A 62 16.21 -2.48 6.72
N PRO A 63 16.44 -3.70 6.20
CA PRO A 63 15.45 -4.67 5.71
C PRO A 63 14.56 -5.26 6.81
N ALA A 64 13.24 -5.16 6.64
CA ALA A 64 12.29 -5.66 7.62
C ALA A 64 12.17 -7.19 7.50
N THR A 65 12.52 -7.94 8.54
CA THR A 65 12.47 -9.41 8.52
C THR A 65 11.17 -9.99 9.04
N THR A 66 10.38 -9.21 9.79
CA THR A 66 9.09 -9.61 10.37
C THR A 66 8.12 -8.42 10.38
N ILE A 67 6.82 -8.69 10.30
CA ILE A 67 5.78 -7.66 10.46
C ILE A 67 5.60 -7.32 11.96
N PRO A 68 5.78 -6.06 12.39
CA PRO A 68 5.49 -5.68 13.77
C PRO A 68 4.01 -5.89 14.10
N ARG A 69 3.71 -6.51 15.25
CA ARG A 69 2.33 -6.80 15.67
C ARG A 69 1.45 -5.53 15.70
N VAL A 70 1.97 -4.44 16.25
CA VAL A 70 1.25 -3.15 16.32
C VAL A 70 0.87 -2.66 14.92
N PHE A 71 1.74 -2.86 13.93
CA PHE A 71 1.46 -2.47 12.55
C PHE A 71 0.36 -3.32 11.92
N ALA A 72 0.38 -4.65 12.14
CA ALA A 72 -0.69 -5.54 11.71
C ALA A 72 -2.03 -5.19 12.39
N ASP A 73 -2.02 -4.92 13.70
CA ASP A 73 -3.20 -4.54 14.49
C ASP A 73 -3.84 -3.24 13.96
N GLU A 74 -3.04 -2.24 13.61
CA GLU A 74 -3.51 -0.99 13.00
C GLU A 74 -4.20 -1.23 11.64
N ILE A 75 -3.63 -2.09 10.79
CA ILE A 75 -4.22 -2.45 9.49
C ILE A 75 -5.55 -3.18 9.71
N MET A 76 -5.59 -4.15 10.63
CA MET A 76 -6.80 -4.91 10.95
C MET A 76 -7.91 -4.00 11.49
N ALA A 77 -7.57 -3.05 12.38
CA ALA A 77 -8.52 -2.09 12.92
C ALA A 77 -9.11 -1.18 11.84
N PHE A 78 -8.30 -0.81 10.83
CA PHE A 78 -8.77 -0.02 9.68
C PHE A 78 -9.70 -0.80 8.74
N ARG A 79 -9.61 -2.14 8.72
CA ARG A 79 -10.42 -3.04 7.88
C ARG A 79 -10.41 -2.65 6.39
N PRO A 80 -9.25 -2.52 5.73
CA PRO A 80 -9.20 -2.12 4.32
C PRO A 80 -9.98 -3.09 3.42
N THR A 81 -10.46 -2.59 2.29
CA THR A 81 -11.08 -3.36 1.19
C THR A 81 -10.18 -3.43 -0.04
N ALA A 82 -9.17 -2.56 -0.10
CA ALA A 82 -8.12 -2.58 -1.09
C ALA A 82 -6.80 -2.14 -0.47
N SER A 83 -5.69 -2.60 -1.04
CA SER A 83 -4.36 -2.23 -0.57
C SER A 83 -3.36 -2.05 -1.70
N PHE A 84 -2.39 -1.16 -1.46
CA PHE A 84 -1.23 -0.96 -2.31
C PHE A 84 0.03 -1.15 -1.47
N PHE A 85 0.92 -2.05 -1.91
CA PHE A 85 2.27 -2.18 -1.36
C PHE A 85 3.25 -1.55 -2.35
N ILE A 86 3.80 -0.38 -2.01
CA ILE A 86 4.63 0.45 -2.90
C ILE A 86 5.99 0.66 -2.23
N ALA A 87 6.93 -0.25 -2.48
CA ALA A 87 8.23 -0.19 -1.82
C ALA A 87 9.35 -0.72 -2.72
N THR A 88 10.58 -0.35 -2.37
CA THR A 88 11.81 -0.95 -2.90
C THR A 88 11.94 -2.38 -2.38
N GLY A 89 12.30 -3.34 -3.22
CA GLY A 89 12.56 -4.70 -2.77
C GLY A 89 13.95 -4.85 -2.19
N LEU A 90 14.07 -5.09 -0.88
CA LEU A 90 15.35 -5.40 -0.24
C LEU A 90 15.51 -6.90 0.01
N LYS A 91 16.74 -7.40 -0.12
CA LYS A 91 17.09 -8.77 0.22
C LYS A 91 16.84 -9.00 1.72
N GLY A 92 16.15 -10.09 2.05
CA GLY A 92 15.78 -10.44 3.43
C GLY A 92 14.34 -10.11 3.84
N GLU A 93 13.59 -9.35 3.03
CA GLU A 93 12.23 -8.88 3.42
C GLU A 93 11.09 -9.87 3.15
N ILE A 94 11.38 -11.12 2.79
CA ILE A 94 10.32 -12.12 2.56
C ILE A 94 9.51 -12.39 3.83
N GLY A 95 10.16 -12.43 5.00
CA GLY A 95 9.50 -12.65 6.29
C GLY A 95 8.60 -11.48 6.74
N PHE A 96 8.76 -10.30 6.14
CA PHE A 96 7.82 -9.17 6.31
C PHE A 96 6.73 -9.18 5.24
N ARG A 97 7.11 -9.31 3.96
CA ARG A 97 6.19 -9.17 2.82
C ARG A 97 5.16 -10.28 2.73
N LEU A 98 5.57 -11.54 2.96
CA LEU A 98 4.65 -12.67 2.81
C LEU A 98 3.54 -12.67 3.87
N PRO A 99 3.82 -12.46 5.18
CA PRO A 99 2.76 -12.31 6.18
C PRO A 99 1.86 -11.10 5.93
N LEU A 100 2.43 -9.95 5.53
CA LEU A 100 1.63 -8.77 5.20
C LEU A 100 0.68 -9.03 4.02
N LEU A 101 1.17 -9.72 2.97
CA LEU A 101 0.35 -10.12 1.83
C LEU A 101 -0.79 -11.06 2.25
N ARG A 102 -0.51 -12.07 3.08
CA ARG A 102 -1.53 -12.99 3.61
C ARG A 102 -2.60 -12.25 4.41
N LEU A 103 -2.19 -11.35 5.31
CA LEU A 103 -3.11 -10.52 6.07
C LEU A 103 -4.02 -9.71 5.15
N LEU A 104 -3.45 -9.01 4.16
CA LEU A 104 -4.21 -8.14 3.28
C LEU A 104 -5.11 -8.92 2.30
N ALA A 105 -4.55 -9.88 1.56
CA ALA A 105 -5.24 -10.55 0.46
C ALA A 105 -6.06 -11.77 0.90
N ASP A 106 -5.54 -12.58 1.82
CA ASP A 106 -6.18 -13.84 2.20
C ASP A 106 -7.17 -13.64 3.37
N GLU A 107 -6.73 -12.96 4.43
CA GLU A 107 -7.54 -12.78 5.64
C GLU A 107 -8.54 -11.63 5.49
N LEU A 108 -8.08 -10.45 5.10
CA LEU A 108 -8.92 -9.26 4.92
C LEU A 108 -9.58 -9.18 3.55
N ARG A 109 -9.26 -10.09 2.62
CA ARG A 109 -9.83 -10.17 1.27
C ARG A 109 -9.70 -8.86 0.47
N CYS A 110 -8.64 -8.10 0.72
CA CYS A 110 -8.36 -6.89 -0.04
C CYS A 110 -8.02 -7.23 -1.48
N ARG A 111 -8.54 -6.43 -2.41
CA ARG A 111 -7.91 -6.30 -3.73
C ARG A 111 -6.51 -5.71 -3.50
N HIS A 112 -5.45 -6.36 -4.00
CA HIS A 112 -4.08 -6.02 -3.63
C HIS A 112 -3.23 -5.64 -4.85
N GLY A 113 -2.68 -4.42 -4.84
CA GLY A 113 -1.65 -3.97 -5.78
C GLY A 113 -0.26 -4.15 -5.19
N HIS A 114 0.52 -5.10 -5.73
CA HIS A 114 1.90 -5.33 -5.30
C HIS A 114 2.88 -4.61 -6.25
N MET A 115 3.27 -3.40 -5.89
CA MET A 115 4.06 -2.47 -6.71
C MET A 115 5.50 -2.36 -6.22
N ILE A 116 6.23 -3.48 -6.26
CA ILE A 116 7.61 -3.53 -5.80
C ILE A 116 8.61 -3.07 -6.87
N GLY A 117 9.53 -2.17 -6.51
CA GLY A 117 10.62 -1.75 -7.41
C GLY A 117 10.21 -0.93 -8.62
N ILE A 118 8.99 -0.37 -8.64
CA ILE A 118 8.51 0.52 -9.71
C ILE A 118 9.25 1.87 -9.61
N ASN A 119 9.70 2.39 -10.77
CA ASN A 119 10.38 3.67 -10.96
C ASN A 119 9.56 4.60 -11.82
#